data_AF-A0AAD7TXY2-F1
#
_entry.id   AF-A0AAD7TXY2-F1
#
_cell.length_a   1.000
_cell.length_b   1.000
_cell.length_c   1.000
_cell.angle_alpha   90.00
_cell.angle_beta   90.00
_cell.angle_gamma   90.00
#
_symmetry.space_group_name_H-M   'P 1'
#
loop_
_entity.id
_entity.type
_entity.pdbx_description
1 polymer ?
#
loop_
_entity_poly.entity_id
_entity_poly.type
_entity_poly.pdbx_seq_one_letter_code
_entity_poly.pdbx_strand_id
1 'polypeptide(L)'
;MATAAALLRFRLAASSSLSASQLQCSRAAARRAVVAVTRSQVRFYAKPAKKSKDKGKEEKDTPPAKHSKKGGVSTDDLVPASQRIVSSDEYKKTEGKMQTVLEWFRKEVAALETRATGRVTPALLSPVRVKVPGGSDSRGVRLEEVATVGVKEGTTLLVTVFEEHTLKSVEQAIYEAKIPGITPQRLDSRTIKLPIPKPTVETRNALYTSATRLAEDARVQMRKHHQALLKKEDINKRSPEFATYQELLDKLLADLDKILAHLKKTTG
;
A
#
# COMPACT_ATOMS: atom_id res chain seq x y z
N MET A 1 32.53 29.39 -53.70
CA MET A 1 32.08 30.43 -54.66
C MET A 1 30.64 30.10 -55.03
N ALA A 2 29.68 30.41 -54.15
CA ALA A 2 28.63 31.44 -54.34
C ALA A 2 27.66 31.07 -55.49
N THR A 3 26.37 30.80 -55.27
CA THR A 3 25.34 31.82 -55.00
C THR A 3 23.93 31.21 -54.76
N ALA A 4 23.16 31.90 -53.90
CA ALA A 4 21.68 32.13 -53.85
C ALA A 4 20.68 30.94 -53.83
N ALA A 5 19.86 30.70 -52.78
CA ALA A 5 18.84 31.53 -52.09
C ALA A 5 17.51 31.71 -52.85
N ALA A 6 16.47 30.94 -52.46
CA ALA A 6 15.04 31.25 -52.62
C ALA A 6 14.27 30.37 -51.60
N LEU A 7 13.94 30.82 -50.38
CA LEU A 7 12.81 31.67 -50.00
C LEU A 7 11.49 31.36 -50.71
N LEU A 8 10.66 30.52 -50.08
CA LEU A 8 9.22 30.75 -50.07
C LEU A 8 8.59 30.32 -48.74
N ARG A 9 8.44 31.32 -47.87
CA ARG A 9 7.55 31.31 -46.71
C ARG A 9 6.12 31.42 -47.25
N PHE A 10 5.28 30.42 -47.05
CA PHE A 10 3.84 30.58 -47.25
C PHE A 10 3.18 30.92 -45.91
N ARG A 11 2.41 32.01 -45.99
CA ARG A 11 1.85 32.79 -44.90
C ARG A 11 0.52 32.18 -44.44
N LEU A 12 0.30 32.26 -43.13
CA LEU A 12 -0.97 32.44 -42.41
C LEU A 12 -2.25 32.65 -43.27
N ALA A 13 -3.31 31.90 -42.96
CA ALA A 13 -4.67 32.43 -42.95
C ALA A 13 -5.58 31.60 -42.04
N ALA A 14 -5.92 32.17 -40.89
CA ALA A 14 -7.08 31.78 -40.10
C ALA A 14 -8.35 32.18 -40.86
N SER A 15 -9.37 31.32 -40.86
CA SER A 15 -10.75 31.76 -41.12
C SER A 15 -11.72 30.91 -40.30
N SER A 16 -12.13 31.51 -39.20
CA SER A 16 -13.35 31.22 -38.48
C SER A 16 -14.55 31.57 -39.37
N SER A 17 -15.46 30.62 -39.60
CA SER A 17 -16.85 30.96 -39.89
C SER A 17 -17.77 29.89 -39.31
N LEU A 18 -18.63 30.38 -38.41
CA LEU A 18 -19.77 29.68 -37.88
C LEU A 18 -20.75 29.40 -39.02
N SER A 19 -21.36 28.22 -39.05
CA SER A 19 -22.74 28.11 -39.48
C SER A 19 -23.46 27.06 -38.64
N ALA A 20 -24.57 27.51 -38.06
CA ALA A 20 -25.49 26.77 -37.22
C ALA A 20 -26.68 26.33 -38.08
N SER A 21 -27.00 25.04 -38.05
CA SER A 21 -28.25 24.41 -38.55
C SER A 21 -27.92 22.91 -38.66
N GLN A 22 -28.47 21.96 -37.91
CA GLN A 22 -29.86 21.54 -37.68
C GLN A 22 -29.81 20.55 -36.49
N LEU A 23 -30.60 20.73 -35.43
CA LEU A 23 -31.94 20.15 -35.21
C LEU A 23 -31.96 18.62 -35.06
N GLN A 24 -32.77 18.18 -34.07
CA GLN A 24 -33.13 16.82 -33.64
C GLN A 24 -32.26 16.28 -32.48
N CYS A 25 -32.74 15.85 -31.32
CA CYS A 25 -34.08 15.38 -30.96
C CYS A 25 -34.27 15.33 -29.43
N SER A 26 -35.53 15.51 -29.02
CA SER A 26 -36.25 14.89 -27.90
C SER A 26 -35.68 14.88 -26.45
N ARG A 27 -36.44 15.56 -25.59
CA ARG A 27 -36.86 15.17 -24.22
C ARG A 27 -36.55 13.70 -23.84
N ALA A 28 -35.87 13.51 -22.72
CA ALA A 28 -36.26 12.53 -21.70
C ALA A 28 -35.54 12.81 -20.37
N ALA A 29 -36.33 12.94 -19.31
CA ALA A 29 -35.87 12.98 -17.93
C ALA A 29 -35.20 11.66 -17.54
N ALA A 30 -34.03 11.73 -16.90
CA ALA A 30 -33.54 10.63 -16.09
C ALA A 30 -32.88 11.18 -14.82
N ARG A 31 -33.52 10.81 -13.72
CA ARG A 31 -33.22 11.18 -12.35
C ARG A 31 -31.82 10.72 -11.96
N ARG A 32 -31.10 11.60 -11.25
CA ARG A 32 -29.91 11.27 -10.45
C ARG A 32 -30.30 10.17 -9.46
N ALA A 33 -29.90 8.94 -9.71
CA ALA A 33 -29.98 7.86 -8.74
C ALA A 33 -28.91 8.10 -7.67
N VAL A 34 -29.29 8.75 -6.58
CA VAL A 34 -28.54 8.68 -5.32
C VAL A 34 -28.80 7.27 -4.77
N VAL A 35 -27.78 6.43 -4.78
CA VAL A 35 -27.80 5.14 -4.08
C VAL A 35 -27.90 5.45 -2.59
N ALA A 36 -29.11 5.36 -2.07
CA ALA A 36 -29.39 5.40 -0.64
C ALA A 36 -28.76 4.16 0.00
N VAL A 37 -27.62 4.34 0.66
CA VAL A 37 -27.09 3.35 1.60
C VAL A 37 -28.10 3.26 2.74
N THR A 38 -28.93 2.21 2.69
CA THR A 38 -29.84 1.87 3.78
C THR A 38 -29.02 1.54 5.02
N ARG A 39 -28.98 2.51 5.94
CA ARG A 39 -28.44 2.37 7.28
C ARG A 39 -29.22 1.27 8.00
N SER A 40 -28.69 0.04 7.98
CA SER A 40 -29.21 -1.07 8.77
C SER A 40 -29.09 -0.69 10.24
N GLN A 41 -30.22 -0.41 10.87
CA GLN A 41 -30.26 -0.16 12.30
C GLN A 41 -29.94 -1.45 13.04
N VAL A 42 -28.76 -1.52 13.65
CA VAL A 42 -28.46 -2.53 14.66
C VAL A 42 -29.28 -2.18 15.90
N ARG A 43 -30.33 -2.96 16.16
CA ARG A 43 -31.09 -2.93 17.41
C ARG A 43 -30.17 -3.38 18.55
N PHE A 44 -29.72 -2.43 19.36
CA PHE A 44 -29.11 -2.74 20.65
C PHE A 44 -30.21 -3.15 21.63
N TYR A 45 -30.16 -4.40 22.10
CA TYR A 45 -31.01 -4.86 23.21
C TYR A 45 -30.55 -4.22 24.52
N ALA A 46 -31.49 -3.56 25.21
CA ALA A 46 -31.32 -3.02 26.55
C ALA A 46 -31.15 -4.16 27.58
N LYS A 47 -30.10 -4.09 28.40
CA LYS A 47 -29.92 -4.96 29.58
C LYS A 47 -30.88 -4.52 30.69
N PRO A 48 -31.60 -5.42 31.37
CA PRO A 48 -32.47 -5.06 32.48
C PRO A 48 -31.67 -4.79 33.75
N ALA A 49 -32.02 -3.71 34.44
CA ALA A 49 -31.52 -3.32 35.75
C ALA A 49 -32.10 -4.23 36.85
N LYS A 50 -31.24 -4.77 37.73
CA LYS A 50 -31.65 -5.43 38.97
C LYS A 50 -31.83 -4.40 40.08
N LYS A 51 -33.05 -4.29 40.58
CA LYS A 51 -33.43 -3.62 41.84
C LYS A 51 -32.90 -4.41 43.05
N SER A 52 -32.26 -3.70 43.97
CA SER A 52 -32.24 -3.96 45.42
C SER A 52 -31.63 -2.74 46.11
N LYS A 53 -32.07 -2.20 47.23
CA LYS A 53 -33.26 -2.33 48.08
C LYS A 53 -33.15 -1.09 48.98
N ASP A 54 -34.29 -0.45 49.19
CA ASP A 54 -34.49 0.79 49.93
C ASP A 54 -34.01 0.75 51.40
N LYS A 55 -33.53 1.90 51.91
CA LYS A 55 -33.64 2.37 53.30
C LYS A 55 -33.16 3.83 53.35
N GLY A 56 -34.12 4.76 53.38
CA GLY A 56 -33.89 6.21 53.34
C GLY A 56 -33.48 6.87 54.66
N LYS A 57 -33.27 8.19 54.58
CA LYS A 57 -33.90 9.20 55.45
C LYS A 57 -33.58 10.64 55.00
N GLU A 58 -34.67 11.40 54.88
CA GLU A 58 -34.90 12.81 55.19
C GLU A 58 -34.20 13.95 54.44
N GLU A 59 -35.10 14.75 53.86
CA GLU A 59 -35.03 16.05 53.23
C GLU A 59 -34.68 17.17 54.23
N LYS A 60 -33.85 18.12 53.81
CA LYS A 60 -33.88 19.49 54.32
C LYS A 60 -33.35 20.47 53.27
N ASP A 61 -34.27 21.26 52.73
CA ASP A 61 -34.00 22.38 51.82
C ASP A 61 -33.26 23.52 52.51
N THR A 62 -32.24 24.07 51.84
CA THR A 62 -32.00 25.52 51.69
C THR A 62 -30.84 25.78 50.71
N PRO A 63 -30.98 26.65 49.70
CA PRO A 63 -29.85 27.17 48.91
C PRO A 63 -29.28 28.41 49.61
N PRO A 64 -27.95 28.66 49.65
CA PRO A 64 -27.35 29.47 48.56
C PRO A 64 -25.80 29.37 48.37
N ALA A 65 -25.32 30.16 47.41
CA ALA A 65 -23.97 30.73 47.25
C ALA A 65 -22.98 30.04 46.28
N LYS A 66 -22.84 30.66 45.11
CA LYS A 66 -21.75 30.47 44.14
C LYS A 66 -20.41 30.81 44.78
N HIS A 67 -19.58 29.80 45.05
CA HIS A 67 -18.13 29.96 45.12
C HIS A 67 -17.49 29.16 43.99
N SER A 68 -16.80 29.86 43.10
CA SER A 68 -15.97 29.29 42.05
C SER A 68 -14.78 28.55 42.66
N LYS A 69 -14.97 27.28 43.05
CA LYS A 69 -13.86 26.37 43.34
C LYS A 69 -13.26 25.95 42.01
N LYS A 70 -11.99 26.31 41.79
CA LYS A 70 -11.09 25.68 40.81
C LYS A 70 -11.35 24.16 40.85
N GLY A 71 -11.88 23.62 39.76
CA GLY A 71 -12.19 22.19 39.65
C GLY A 71 -10.95 21.38 40.00
N GLY A 72 -11.10 20.43 40.94
CA GLY A 72 -10.06 19.45 41.18
C GLY A 72 -9.79 18.71 39.88
N VAL A 73 -8.54 18.69 39.46
CA VAL A 73 -8.10 17.82 38.36
C VAL A 73 -8.48 16.40 38.76
N SER A 74 -9.25 15.71 37.91
CA SER A 74 -9.69 14.36 38.23
C SER A 74 -8.46 13.45 38.35
N THR A 75 -8.48 12.52 39.30
CA THR A 75 -7.38 11.57 39.48
C THR A 75 -7.18 10.67 38.26
N ASP A 76 -8.17 10.60 37.36
CA ASP A 76 -8.10 9.87 36.10
C ASP A 76 -7.24 10.59 35.03
N ASP A 77 -7.07 11.92 35.14
CA ASP A 77 -6.25 12.72 34.23
C ASP A 77 -4.75 12.76 34.63
N LEU A 78 -4.41 12.24 35.81
CA LEU A 78 -3.04 12.19 36.32
C LEU A 78 -2.27 11.01 35.69
N VAL A 79 -1.91 11.16 34.42
CA VAL A 79 -1.00 10.23 33.75
C VAL A 79 0.37 10.29 34.46
N PRO A 80 0.95 9.16 34.89
CA PRO A 80 2.25 9.13 35.54
C PRO A 80 3.33 9.68 34.61
N ALA A 81 4.37 10.30 35.17
CA ALA A 81 5.39 11.04 34.41
C ALA A 81 6.05 10.20 33.28
N SER A 82 6.18 8.89 33.46
CA SER A 82 6.70 7.96 32.45
C SER A 82 5.76 7.74 31.25
N GLN A 83 4.43 7.80 31.45
CA GLN A 83 3.45 7.61 30.39
C GLN A 83 3.18 8.87 29.57
N ARG A 84 3.44 10.06 30.13
CA ARG A 84 3.24 11.33 29.43
C ARG A 84 4.08 11.41 28.15
N ILE A 85 5.32 10.92 28.21
CA ILE A 85 6.29 10.97 27.10
C ILE A 85 5.85 10.06 25.95
N VAL A 86 5.46 8.82 26.27
CA VAL A 86 4.95 7.84 25.28
C VAL A 86 3.63 8.29 24.67
N SER A 87 2.84 9.07 25.42
CA SER A 87 1.55 9.57 24.94
C SER A 87 1.64 10.83 24.07
N SER A 88 2.82 11.45 23.96
CA SER A 88 3.01 12.70 23.21
C SER A 88 2.65 12.50 21.73
N ASP A 89 2.03 13.51 21.14
CA ASP A 89 1.63 13.45 19.73
C ASP A 89 2.83 13.32 18.79
N GLU A 90 3.99 13.84 19.19
CA GLU A 90 5.22 13.76 18.42
C GLU A 90 5.85 12.36 18.47
N TYR A 91 5.81 11.71 19.64
CA TYR A 91 6.21 10.30 19.81
C TYR A 91 5.42 9.42 18.84
N LYS A 92 4.08 9.50 18.87
CA LYS A 92 3.19 8.68 18.01
C LYS A 92 3.40 8.95 16.52
N LYS A 93 3.56 10.21 16.12
CA LYS A 93 3.84 10.57 14.72
C LYS A 93 5.16 9.99 14.23
N THR A 94 6.17 10.00 15.09
CA THR A 94 7.51 9.52 14.76
C THR A 94 7.57 7.99 14.76
N GLU A 95 6.90 7.35 15.72
CA GLU A 95 6.68 5.90 15.73
C GLU A 95 5.99 5.44 14.45
N GLY A 96 4.88 6.08 14.05
CA GLY A 96 4.15 5.74 12.83
C GLY A 96 5.02 5.85 11.57
N LYS A 97 5.87 6.88 11.47
CA LYS A 97 6.82 7.01 10.35
C LYS A 97 7.86 5.89 10.33
N MET A 98 8.44 5.56 11.48
CA MET A 98 9.41 4.45 11.57
C MET A 98 8.74 3.10 11.28
N GLN A 99 7.49 2.90 11.70
CA GLN A 99 6.71 1.71 11.35
C GLN A 99 6.44 1.61 9.85
N THR A 100 6.11 2.71 9.17
CA THR A 100 5.98 2.71 7.69
C THR A 100 7.27 2.28 7.00
N VAL A 101 8.44 2.70 7.50
CA VAL A 101 9.74 2.25 6.97
C VAL A 101 9.92 0.74 7.17
N LEU A 102 9.58 0.21 8.35
CA LEU A 102 9.62 -1.23 8.59
C LEU A 102 8.64 -2.01 7.71
N GLU A 103 7.43 -1.50 7.50
CA GLU A 103 6.44 -2.13 6.62
C GLU A 103 6.91 -2.16 5.17
N TRP A 104 7.53 -1.07 4.70
CA TRP A 104 8.16 -1.04 3.39
C TRP A 104 9.26 -2.10 3.28
N PHE A 105 10.16 -2.17 4.26
CA PHE A 105 11.24 -3.16 4.29
C PHE A 105 10.70 -4.60 4.32
N ARG A 106 9.65 -4.88 5.11
CA ARG A 106 8.97 -6.19 5.17
C ARG A 106 8.43 -6.61 3.80
N LYS A 107 7.79 -5.69 3.06
CA LYS A 107 7.26 -5.97 1.72
C LYS A 107 8.37 -6.32 0.74
N GLU A 108 9.47 -5.57 0.78
CA GLU A 108 10.60 -5.80 -0.11
C GLU A 108 11.31 -7.13 0.19
N VAL A 109 11.53 -7.42 1.48
CA VAL A 109 12.10 -8.70 1.92
C VAL A 109 11.21 -9.88 1.52
N ALA A 110 9.89 -9.78 1.66
CA ALA A 110 8.96 -10.82 1.23
C ALA A 110 9.05 -11.07 -0.29
N ALA A 111 9.21 -10.01 -1.09
CA ALA A 111 9.43 -10.14 -2.53
C ALA A 111 10.76 -10.83 -2.86
N LEU A 112 11.82 -10.56 -2.10
CA LEU A 112 13.11 -11.24 -2.27
C LEU A 112 13.06 -12.70 -1.82
N GLU A 113 12.36 -13.00 -0.73
CA GLU A 113 12.20 -14.36 -0.20
C GLU A 113 11.45 -15.27 -1.20
N THR A 114 10.38 -14.79 -1.82
CA THR A 114 9.66 -15.55 -2.85
C THR A 114 10.57 -15.89 -4.04
N ARG A 115 11.43 -14.96 -4.46
CA ARG A 115 12.43 -15.20 -5.51
C ARG A 115 13.51 -16.19 -5.07
N ALA A 116 14.03 -16.09 -3.86
CA ALA A 116 15.10 -16.95 -3.34
C ALA A 116 14.65 -18.39 -3.13
N THR A 117 13.41 -18.58 -2.67
CA THR A 117 12.79 -19.91 -2.47
C THR A 117 12.37 -20.56 -3.80
N GLY A 118 12.35 -19.81 -4.90
CA GLY A 118 11.85 -20.28 -6.20
C GLY A 118 10.35 -20.56 -6.19
N ARG A 119 9.61 -20.02 -5.21
CA ARG A 119 8.17 -20.13 -5.14
C ARG A 119 7.52 -19.09 -6.01
N VAL A 120 6.53 -19.52 -6.77
CA VAL A 120 5.89 -18.64 -7.74
C VAL A 120 4.57 -18.11 -7.23
N THR A 121 4.41 -16.80 -7.32
CA THR A 121 3.15 -16.11 -7.07
C THR A 121 2.54 -15.63 -8.39
N PRO A 122 1.21 -15.62 -8.54
CA PRO A 122 0.53 -15.13 -9.73
C PRO A 122 0.78 -13.63 -9.97
N ALA A 123 1.14 -12.89 -8.93
CA ALA A 123 1.49 -11.47 -8.99
C ALA A 123 2.67 -11.15 -9.93
N LEU A 124 3.53 -12.14 -10.24
CA LEU A 124 4.62 -11.96 -11.20
C LEU A 124 4.14 -11.60 -12.61
N LEU A 125 2.91 -11.97 -12.98
CA LEU A 125 2.35 -11.69 -14.31
C LEU A 125 1.47 -10.43 -14.36
N SER A 126 1.30 -9.70 -13.25
CA SER A 126 0.50 -8.47 -13.21
C SER A 126 1.01 -7.31 -14.12
N PRO A 127 2.33 -7.14 -14.41
CA PRO A 127 2.76 -6.10 -15.34
C PRO A 127 2.53 -6.46 -16.81
N VAL A 128 2.14 -7.70 -17.14
CA VAL A 128 1.93 -8.14 -18.53
C VAL A 128 0.70 -7.43 -19.11
N ARG A 129 0.83 -6.96 -20.36
CA ARG A 129 -0.25 -6.32 -21.13
C ARG A 129 -0.47 -7.10 -22.41
N VAL A 130 -1.70 -7.57 -22.62
CA VAL A 130 -2.09 -8.40 -23.76
C VAL A 130 -2.81 -7.55 -24.80
N LYS A 131 -2.39 -7.65 -26.07
CA LYS A 131 -3.07 -7.01 -27.20
C LYS A 131 -4.14 -7.97 -27.73
N VAL A 132 -5.41 -7.69 -27.43
CA VAL A 132 -6.54 -8.48 -27.94
C VAL A 132 -6.84 -8.08 -29.38
N PRO A 133 -6.85 -9.01 -30.34
CA PRO A 133 -7.20 -8.70 -31.73
C PRO A 133 -8.67 -8.29 -31.81
N GLY A 134 -8.94 -7.02 -32.12
CA GLY A 134 -10.30 -6.43 -32.18
C GLY A 134 -10.63 -5.45 -31.05
N GLY A 135 -9.77 -5.33 -30.03
CA GLY A 135 -9.93 -4.31 -29.00
C GLY A 135 -9.49 -2.92 -29.49
N SER A 136 -10.31 -1.90 -29.27
CA SER A 136 -10.00 -0.49 -29.60
C SER A 136 -8.91 0.14 -28.71
N ASP A 137 -8.48 -0.57 -27.66
CA ASP A 137 -7.47 -0.08 -26.72
C ASP A 137 -6.05 -0.43 -27.17
N SER A 138 -5.37 0.56 -27.76
CA SER A 138 -3.95 0.48 -28.12
C SER A 138 -3.01 0.33 -26.92
N ARG A 139 -3.51 0.51 -25.69
CA ARG A 139 -2.73 0.40 -24.44
C ARG A 139 -2.59 -1.04 -23.92
N GLY A 140 -3.28 -2.01 -24.53
CA GLY A 140 -3.26 -3.41 -24.11
C GLY A 140 -4.03 -3.66 -22.80
N VAL A 141 -4.67 -4.83 -22.72
CA VAL A 141 -5.50 -5.26 -21.59
C VAL A 141 -4.63 -5.95 -20.54
N ARG A 142 -5.00 -5.90 -19.26
CA ARG A 142 -4.30 -6.63 -18.20
C ARG A 142 -4.47 -8.13 -18.40
N LEU A 143 -3.44 -8.92 -18.10
CA LEU A 143 -3.51 -10.38 -18.25
C LEU A 143 -4.64 -10.99 -17.38
N GLU A 144 -4.86 -10.44 -16.19
CA GLU A 144 -5.88 -10.87 -15.23
C GLU A 144 -7.32 -10.80 -15.79
N GLU A 145 -7.57 -9.94 -16.78
CA GLU A 145 -8.89 -9.78 -17.41
C GLU A 145 -9.11 -10.77 -18.57
N VAL A 146 -8.01 -11.30 -19.15
CA VAL A 146 -8.04 -12.18 -20.32
C VAL A 146 -7.82 -13.66 -19.93
N ALA A 147 -7.17 -13.90 -18.80
CA ALA A 147 -6.80 -15.23 -18.34
C ALA A 147 -6.78 -15.35 -16.81
N THR A 148 -7.03 -16.55 -16.33
CA THR A 148 -6.83 -16.94 -14.93
C THR A 148 -5.42 -17.48 -14.73
N VAL A 149 -4.73 -17.02 -13.70
CA VAL A 149 -3.38 -17.48 -13.35
C VAL A 149 -3.44 -18.38 -12.12
N GLY A 150 -3.08 -19.65 -12.29
CA GLY A 150 -2.93 -20.66 -11.24
C GLY A 150 -1.47 -21.02 -10.99
N VAL A 151 -1.18 -21.55 -9.80
CA VAL A 151 0.13 -22.10 -9.45
C VAL A 151 0.03 -23.62 -9.38
N LYS A 152 0.86 -24.33 -10.14
CA LYS A 152 1.00 -25.79 -10.10
C LYS A 152 2.38 -26.15 -9.53
N GLU A 153 2.39 -27.06 -8.56
CA GLU A 153 3.63 -27.61 -7.95
C GLU A 153 4.57 -26.54 -7.37
N GLY A 154 4.07 -25.32 -7.09
CA GLY A 154 4.80 -24.19 -6.52
C GLY A 154 5.91 -23.57 -7.40
N THR A 155 6.25 -24.21 -8.51
CA THR A 155 7.37 -23.88 -9.42
C THR A 155 6.91 -23.58 -10.84
N THR A 156 5.66 -23.90 -11.17
CA THR A 156 5.08 -23.72 -12.49
C THR A 156 3.85 -22.82 -12.40
N LEU A 157 3.74 -21.81 -13.25
CA LEU A 157 2.47 -21.10 -13.44
C LEU A 157 1.67 -21.74 -14.56
N LEU A 158 0.37 -21.82 -14.33
CA LEU A 158 -0.62 -22.23 -15.29
C LEU A 158 -1.46 -21.01 -15.65
N VAL A 159 -1.43 -20.57 -16.89
CA VAL A 159 -2.26 -19.49 -17.39
C VAL A 159 -3.36 -20.12 -18.24
N THR A 160 -4.61 -20.03 -17.79
CA THR A 160 -5.78 -20.52 -18.51
C THR A 160 -6.52 -19.34 -19.12
N VAL A 161 -6.53 -19.27 -20.45
CA VAL A 161 -7.14 -18.18 -21.20
C VAL A 161 -8.64 -18.43 -21.34
N PHE A 162 -9.47 -17.38 -21.25
CA PHE A 162 -10.92 -17.53 -21.40
C PHE A 162 -11.34 -17.86 -22.83
N GLU A 163 -10.64 -17.27 -23.80
CA GLU A 163 -10.96 -17.35 -25.22
C GLU A 163 -9.76 -17.86 -26.04
N GLU A 164 -9.94 -18.96 -26.79
CA GLU A 164 -8.88 -19.64 -27.54
C GLU A 164 -8.18 -18.73 -28.57
N HIS A 165 -8.92 -17.81 -29.18
CA HIS A 165 -8.39 -16.89 -30.19
C HIS A 165 -7.36 -15.90 -29.62
N THR A 166 -7.39 -15.64 -28.31
CA THR A 166 -6.44 -14.72 -27.64
C THR A 166 -5.15 -15.40 -27.18
N LEU A 167 -5.05 -16.72 -27.27
CA LEU A 167 -3.90 -17.50 -26.77
C LEU A 167 -2.57 -17.05 -27.40
N LYS A 168 -2.55 -16.83 -28.72
CA LYS A 168 -1.33 -16.37 -29.42
C LYS A 168 -0.88 -14.99 -28.93
N SER A 169 -1.83 -14.09 -28.69
CA SER A 169 -1.54 -12.75 -28.15
C SER A 169 -1.02 -12.80 -26.72
N VAL A 170 -1.57 -13.69 -25.87
CA VAL A 170 -1.14 -13.86 -24.49
C VAL A 170 0.32 -14.35 -24.43
N GLU A 171 0.69 -15.31 -25.27
CA GLU A 171 2.08 -15.79 -25.33
C GLU A 171 3.05 -14.73 -25.79
N GLN A 172 2.69 -13.99 -26.85
CA GLN A 172 3.50 -12.88 -27.32
C GLN A 172 3.66 -11.81 -26.24
N ALA A 173 2.59 -11.49 -25.51
CA ALA A 173 2.64 -10.54 -24.40
C ALA A 173 3.57 -11.01 -23.26
N ILE A 174 3.56 -12.30 -22.93
CA ILE A 174 4.47 -12.88 -21.92
C ILE A 174 5.93 -12.80 -22.39
N TYR A 175 6.20 -13.07 -23.67
CA TYR A 175 7.53 -12.89 -24.26
C TYR A 175 7.96 -11.41 -24.28
N GLU A 176 7.07 -10.50 -24.67
CA GLU A 176 7.30 -9.05 -24.69
C GLU A 176 7.61 -8.49 -23.30
N ALA A 177 6.97 -9.03 -22.26
CA ALA A 177 7.20 -8.64 -20.87
C ALA A 177 8.59 -9.04 -20.34
N LYS A 178 9.35 -9.89 -21.06
CA LYS A 178 10.74 -10.28 -20.77
C LYS A 178 10.98 -10.65 -19.31
N ILE A 179 10.08 -11.44 -18.73
CA ILE A 179 10.27 -11.94 -17.37
C ILE A 179 11.48 -12.88 -17.38
N PRO A 180 12.49 -12.67 -16.50
CA PRO A 180 13.77 -13.35 -16.61
C PRO A 180 13.62 -14.87 -16.47
N GLY A 181 14.11 -15.60 -17.48
CA GLY A 181 14.23 -17.06 -17.44
C GLY A 181 12.93 -17.83 -17.64
N ILE A 182 11.85 -17.19 -18.10
CA ILE A 182 10.56 -17.85 -18.30
C ILE A 182 10.25 -17.97 -19.80
N THR A 183 9.94 -19.18 -20.25
CA THR A 183 9.44 -19.45 -21.60
C THR A 183 8.04 -20.07 -21.51
N PRO A 184 7.00 -19.47 -22.15
CA PRO A 184 5.68 -20.08 -22.25
C PRO A 184 5.74 -21.37 -23.07
N GLN A 185 5.20 -22.44 -22.50
CA GLN A 185 4.99 -23.73 -23.15
C GLN A 185 3.49 -23.97 -23.30
N ARG A 186 3.01 -24.18 -24.53
CA ARG A 186 1.64 -24.61 -24.78
C ARG A 186 1.45 -26.04 -24.27
N LEU A 187 0.45 -26.27 -23.44
CA LEU A 187 0.03 -27.61 -23.07
C LEU A 187 -1.20 -28.02 -23.88
N ASP A 188 -2.22 -27.16 -23.87
CA ASP A 188 -3.51 -27.38 -24.52
C ASP A 188 -3.93 -26.15 -25.35
N SER A 189 -5.07 -26.23 -26.03
CA SER A 189 -5.65 -25.12 -26.81
C SER A 189 -6.07 -23.90 -25.99
N ARG A 190 -6.09 -24.00 -24.65
CA ARG A 190 -6.46 -22.89 -23.74
C ARG A 190 -5.45 -22.63 -22.62
N THR A 191 -4.44 -23.49 -22.47
CA THR A 191 -3.61 -23.55 -21.28
C THR A 191 -2.14 -23.39 -21.62
N ILE A 192 -1.49 -22.41 -20.98
CA ILE A 192 -0.07 -22.12 -21.12
C ILE A 192 0.63 -22.44 -19.80
N LYS A 193 1.70 -23.23 -19.88
CA LYS A 193 2.59 -23.57 -18.76
C LYS A 193 3.81 -22.67 -18.79
N LEU A 194 4.16 -22.09 -17.63
CA LEU A 194 5.36 -21.28 -17.44
C LEU A 194 6.22 -21.96 -16.36
N PRO A 195 7.18 -22.81 -16.73
CA PRO A 195 8.12 -23.38 -15.78
C PRO A 195 9.12 -22.30 -15.35
N ILE A 196 9.27 -22.10 -14.03
CA ILE A 196 10.29 -21.21 -13.49
C ILE A 196 11.50 -22.03 -13.05
N PRO A 197 12.71 -21.69 -13.55
CA PRO A 197 13.92 -22.37 -13.11
C PRO A 197 14.18 -22.07 -11.64
N LYS A 198 14.71 -23.06 -10.92
CA LYS A 198 15.10 -22.87 -9.53
C LYS A 198 16.32 -21.93 -9.46
N PRO A 199 16.37 -21.00 -8.49
CA PRO A 199 17.53 -20.13 -8.32
C PRO A 199 18.75 -20.94 -7.87
N THR A 200 19.91 -20.61 -8.44
CA THR A 200 21.22 -21.16 -8.09
C THR A 200 21.76 -20.57 -6.79
N VAL A 201 22.80 -21.17 -6.21
CA VAL A 201 23.44 -20.67 -4.97
C VAL A 201 24.02 -19.26 -5.16
N GLU A 202 24.64 -18.98 -6.30
CA GLU A 202 25.19 -17.66 -6.61
C GLU A 202 24.11 -16.57 -6.65
N THR A 203 22.97 -16.86 -7.31
CA THR A 203 21.85 -15.92 -7.39
C THR A 203 21.20 -15.69 -6.02
N ARG A 204 21.10 -16.73 -5.17
CA ARG A 204 20.67 -16.60 -3.78
C ARG A 204 21.58 -15.68 -2.96
N ASN A 205 22.89 -15.82 -3.08
CA ASN A 205 23.86 -14.95 -2.40
C ASN A 205 23.77 -13.49 -2.89
N ALA A 206 23.52 -13.28 -4.19
CA ALA A 206 23.29 -11.95 -4.74
C ALA A 206 21.99 -11.31 -4.19
N LEU A 207 20.91 -12.09 -4.05
CA LEU A 207 19.66 -11.63 -3.43
C LEU A 207 19.86 -11.27 -1.96
N TYR A 208 20.60 -12.08 -1.19
CA TYR A 208 20.95 -11.75 0.19
C TYR A 208 21.73 -10.42 0.28
N THR A 209 22.72 -10.23 -0.60
CA THR A 209 23.50 -8.99 -0.67
C THR A 209 22.64 -7.78 -1.05
N SER A 210 21.60 -7.96 -1.84
CA SER A 210 20.63 -6.89 -2.12
C SER A 210 19.76 -6.56 -0.89
N ALA A 211 19.34 -7.58 -0.14
CA ALA A 211 18.55 -7.41 1.08
C ALA A 211 19.34 -6.69 2.18
N THR A 212 20.65 -6.94 2.32
CA THR A 212 21.50 -6.24 3.28
C THR A 212 21.64 -4.76 2.93
N ARG A 213 21.75 -4.41 1.64
CA ARG A 213 21.76 -2.99 1.21
C ARG A 213 20.46 -2.28 1.57
N LEU A 214 19.31 -2.90 1.29
CA LEU A 214 18.00 -2.36 1.64
C LEU A 214 17.81 -2.20 3.15
N ALA A 215 18.40 -3.11 3.94
CA ALA A 215 18.39 -2.98 5.39
C ALA A 215 19.20 -1.79 5.88
N GLU A 216 20.40 -1.54 5.32
CA GLU A 216 21.17 -0.34 5.68
C GLU A 216 20.38 0.94 5.35
N ASP A 217 19.71 0.98 4.19
CA ASP A 217 18.85 2.11 3.82
C ASP A 217 17.71 2.33 4.84
N ALA A 218 17.04 1.25 5.26
CA ALA A 218 16.00 1.31 6.28
C ALA A 218 16.54 1.80 7.64
N ARG A 219 17.72 1.31 8.06
CA ARG A 219 18.38 1.77 9.30
C ARG A 219 18.71 3.25 9.25
N VAL A 220 19.23 3.74 8.12
CA VAL A 220 19.54 5.16 7.92
C VAL A 220 18.27 6.00 7.98
N GLN A 221 17.17 5.56 7.36
CA GLN A 221 15.88 6.27 7.40
C GLN A 221 15.31 6.35 8.82
N MET A 222 15.35 5.24 9.58
CA MET A 222 14.87 5.23 10.97
C MET A 222 15.70 6.15 11.87
N ARG A 223 17.03 6.12 11.74
CA ARG A 223 17.92 7.06 12.46
C ARG A 223 17.64 8.51 12.09
N LYS A 224 17.36 8.80 10.81
CA LYS A 224 16.99 10.14 10.36
C LYS A 224 15.68 10.62 11.00
N HIS A 225 14.67 9.76 11.10
CA HIS A 225 13.41 10.09 11.78
C HIS A 225 13.60 10.36 13.27
N HIS A 226 14.40 9.54 13.94
CA HIS A 226 14.76 9.75 15.34
C HIS A 226 15.53 11.06 15.55
N GLN A 227 16.55 11.36 14.74
CA GLN A 227 17.27 12.64 14.80
C GLN A 227 16.36 13.85 14.53
N ALA A 228 15.38 13.71 13.63
CA ALA A 228 14.43 14.77 13.33
C ALA A 228 13.48 15.06 14.50
N LEU A 229 13.12 14.05 15.29
CA LEU A 229 12.36 14.23 16.52
C LEU A 229 13.20 14.95 17.58
N LEU A 230 14.44 14.51 17.83
CA LEU A 230 15.32 15.14 18.83
C LEU A 230 15.55 16.64 18.57
N LYS A 231 15.64 17.02 17.29
CA LYS A 231 15.79 18.42 16.86
C LYS A 231 14.52 19.26 16.98
N LYS A 232 13.34 18.64 17.08
CA LYS A 232 12.06 19.35 17.21
C LYS A 232 11.72 19.63 18.66
N GLU A 233 12.00 18.66 19.52
CA GLU A 233 11.74 18.77 20.96
C GLU A 233 12.94 19.37 21.71
N ASP A 234 14.03 19.73 21.01
CA ASP A 234 15.29 20.26 21.57
C ASP A 234 15.80 19.44 22.78
N ILE A 235 15.67 18.12 22.68
CA ILE A 235 15.96 17.21 23.79
C ILE A 235 17.47 17.00 23.93
N ASN A 236 17.97 17.35 25.11
CA ASN A 236 19.35 17.06 25.50
C ASN A 236 19.54 15.57 25.83
N LYS A 237 20.72 15.03 25.52
CA LYS A 237 21.10 13.62 25.77
C LYS A 237 21.00 13.14 27.24
N ARG A 238 20.89 14.08 28.19
CA ARG A 238 20.75 13.80 29.63
C ARG A 238 19.30 13.71 30.12
N SER A 239 18.31 14.03 29.28
CA SER A 239 16.90 13.95 29.66
C SER A 239 16.44 12.49 29.76
N PRO A 240 15.56 12.13 30.72
CA PRO A 240 14.93 10.81 30.76
C PRO A 240 14.09 10.52 29.50
N GLU A 241 13.59 11.56 28.82
CA GLU A 241 12.83 11.43 27.58
C GLU A 241 13.67 10.85 26.44
N PHE A 242 14.95 11.23 26.37
CA PHE A 242 15.89 10.70 25.39
C PHE A 242 16.01 9.18 25.46
N ALA A 243 16.06 8.62 26.68
CA ALA A 243 16.13 7.17 26.88
C ALA A 243 14.92 6.46 26.28
N THR A 244 13.70 7.00 26.47
CA THR A 244 12.47 6.40 25.93
C THR A 244 12.43 6.40 24.40
N TYR A 245 12.96 7.45 23.76
CA TYR A 245 13.05 7.52 22.29
C TYR A 245 14.13 6.60 21.73
N GLN A 246 15.22 6.40 22.47
CA GLN A 246 16.26 5.45 22.10
C GLN A 246 15.73 4.01 22.18
N GLU A 247 14.98 3.67 23.24
CA GLU A 247 14.34 2.37 23.36
C GLU A 247 13.37 2.06 22.21
N LEU A 248 12.61 3.05 21.73
CA LEU A 248 11.76 2.91 20.54
C LEU A 248 12.61 2.50 19.34
N LEU A 249 13.66 3.28 19.05
CA LEU A 249 14.56 3.02 17.93
C LEU A 249 15.14 1.60 18.03
N ASP A 250 15.67 1.24 19.20
CA ASP A 250 16.34 -0.05 19.42
C ASP A 250 15.38 -1.23 19.21
N LYS A 251 14.13 -1.13 19.67
CA LYS A 251 13.09 -2.14 19.44
C LYS A 251 12.84 -2.36 17.94
N LEU A 252 12.66 -1.28 17.19
CA LEU A 252 12.38 -1.37 15.76
C LEU A 252 13.61 -1.84 14.95
N LEU A 253 14.82 -1.47 15.36
CA LEU A 253 16.05 -2.02 14.77
C LEU A 253 16.19 -3.52 15.04
N ALA A 254 15.89 -3.97 16.26
CA ALA A 254 15.90 -5.40 16.57
C ALA A 254 14.89 -6.18 15.71
N ASP A 255 13.73 -5.61 15.41
CA ASP A 255 12.76 -6.23 14.52
C ASP A 255 13.24 -6.29 13.06
N LEU A 256 13.93 -5.26 12.57
CA LEU A 256 14.59 -5.28 11.26
C LEU A 256 15.63 -6.41 11.20
N ASP A 257 16.46 -6.54 12.23
CA ASP A 257 17.51 -7.56 12.29
C ASP A 257 16.93 -8.99 12.37
N LYS A 258 15.81 -9.18 13.07
CA LYS A 258 15.08 -10.47 13.06
C LYS A 258 14.62 -10.85 11.65
N ILE A 259 14.10 -9.89 10.87
CA ILE A 259 13.65 -10.11 9.49
C ILE A 259 14.83 -10.50 8.60
N LEU A 260 15.99 -9.84 8.73
CA LEU A 260 17.20 -10.22 8.00
C LEU A 260 17.70 -11.60 8.38
N ALA A 261 17.70 -11.94 9.67
CA ALA A 261 18.11 -13.26 10.14
C ALA A 261 17.18 -14.36 9.60
N HIS A 262 15.88 -14.08 9.49
CA HIS A 262 14.93 -14.97 8.83
C HIS A 262 15.29 -15.17 7.35
N LEU A 263 15.49 -14.07 6.60
CA LEU A 263 15.85 -14.15 5.19
C LEU A 263 17.19 -14.87 4.94
N LYS A 264 18.16 -14.74 5.84
CA LYS A 264 19.41 -15.51 5.78
C LYS A 264 19.13 -17.01 5.83
N LYS A 265 18.32 -17.46 6.79
CA LYS A 265 17.95 -18.87 6.96
C LYS A 265 17.20 -19.44 5.76
N THR A 266 16.32 -18.65 5.13
CA THR A 266 15.56 -19.11 3.96
C THR A 266 16.43 -19.19 2.70
N THR A 267 17.46 -18.36 2.60
CA THR A 267 18.34 -18.27 1.43
C THR A 267 19.43 -19.36 1.45
N GLY A 268 19.77 -19.87 2.65
CA GLY A 268 20.77 -20.91 2.87
C GLY A 268 22.04 -20.32 3.43
#